data_AF-A0A4Q5QRU5-F1
#
_entry.id   AF-A0A4Q5QRU5-F1
#
_cell.length_a   1.000
_cell.length_b   1.000
_cell.length_c   1.000
_cell.angle_alpha   90.00
_cell.angle_beta   90.00
_cell.angle_gamma   90.00
#
_symmetry.space_group_name_H-M   'P 1'
#
loop_
_entity.id
_entity.type
_entity.pdbx_description
1 polymer ?
#
loop_
_entity_poly.entity_id
_entity_poly.type
_entity_poly.pdbx_seq_one_letter_code
_entity_poly.pdbx_strand_id
1 'polypeptide(L)'
;MTESVHLIEALDARVERRSERREFFKTALGAAAMTAAGATALSFSSSASAQTITDADVLNFALNLEYLEAQFYSYAAYGTGLDNSLLSGTGTQGAVRGGRQVNFTDPIVRQYAREIAQDEIAHVKFLRTALGTAAVAQPVIDVSVTPTSAFSTAAQAAGLVPAGTAFDPYAS
;
A
#
# COMPACT_ATOMS: atom_id res chain seq x y z
N MET A 1 13.85 18.60 -28.60
CA MET A 1 14.99 19.23 -27.88
C MET A 1 14.56 20.24 -26.82
N THR A 2 13.30 20.66 -26.77
CA THR A 2 12.77 21.65 -25.81
C THR A 2 12.35 21.06 -24.45
N GLU A 3 11.81 19.84 -24.41
CA GLU A 3 11.41 19.19 -23.14
C GLU A 3 12.59 18.85 -22.23
N SER A 4 13.70 18.37 -22.78
CA SER A 4 14.90 18.01 -22.00
C SER A 4 15.54 19.23 -21.33
N VAL A 5 15.48 20.40 -21.98
CA VAL A 5 15.98 21.66 -21.43
C VAL A 5 15.11 22.11 -20.25
N HIS A 6 13.79 22.02 -20.38
CA HIS A 6 12.87 22.34 -19.27
C HIS A 6 13.01 21.40 -18.07
N LEU A 7 13.30 20.11 -18.30
CA LEU A 7 13.55 19.16 -17.21
C LEU A 7 14.85 19.47 -16.46
N ILE A 8 15.91 19.81 -17.19
CA ILE A 8 17.20 20.20 -16.59
C ILE A 8 17.03 21.48 -15.77
N GLU A 9 16.37 22.50 -16.33
CA GLU A 9 16.08 23.76 -15.63
C GLU A 9 15.23 23.54 -14.37
N ALA A 10 14.24 22.65 -14.42
CA ALA A 10 13.41 22.31 -13.26
C ALA A 10 14.19 21.53 -12.18
N LEU A 11 15.20 20.74 -12.56
CA LEU A 11 16.08 20.04 -11.62
C LEU A 11 17.08 21.00 -10.98
N ASP A 12 17.68 21.90 -11.76
CA ASP A 12 18.60 22.92 -11.26
C ASP A 12 17.89 23.87 -10.30
N ALA A 13 16.69 24.33 -10.64
CA ALA A 13 15.86 25.14 -9.74
C ALA A 13 15.44 24.42 -8.45
N ARG A 14 15.45 23.08 -8.41
CA ARG A 14 15.24 22.29 -7.17
C ARG A 14 16.52 22.20 -6.36
N VAL A 15 17.66 22.05 -7.00
CA VAL A 15 18.98 22.03 -6.35
C VAL A 15 19.26 23.38 -5.70
N GLU A 16 18.98 24.48 -6.40
CA GLU A 16 19.23 25.84 -5.94
C GLU A 16 18.36 26.20 -4.72
N ARG A 17 17.05 25.91 -4.78
CA ARG A 17 16.15 26.05 -3.62
C ARG A 17 16.58 25.20 -2.42
N ARG A 18 17.18 24.03 -2.66
CA ARG A 18 17.69 23.16 -1.58
C ARG A 18 18.97 23.74 -0.96
N SER A 19 19.86 24.33 -1.77
CA SER A 19 21.05 25.03 -1.24
C SER A 19 20.67 26.27 -0.45
N GLU A 20 19.75 27.09 -0.95
CA GLU A 20 19.27 28.30 -0.27
C GLU A 20 18.61 27.99 1.07
N ARG A 21 17.72 26.99 1.12
CA ARG A 21 17.11 26.56 2.38
C ARG A 21 18.16 26.06 3.37
N ARG A 22 19.12 25.27 2.90
CA ARG A 22 20.21 24.76 3.74
C ARG A 22 21.08 25.90 4.27
N GLU A 23 21.39 26.88 3.43
CA GLU A 23 22.17 28.05 3.83
C GLU A 23 21.41 28.91 4.82
N PHE A 24 20.13 29.20 4.57
CA PHE A 24 19.26 29.88 5.50
C PHE A 24 19.20 29.16 6.86
N PHE A 25 18.99 27.84 6.88
CA PHE A 25 19.00 27.07 8.12
C PHE A 25 20.36 27.08 8.81
N LYS A 26 21.48 26.98 8.08
CA LYS A 26 22.83 27.09 8.65
C LYS A 26 23.07 28.46 9.28
N THR A 27 22.65 29.53 8.61
CA THR A 27 22.82 30.91 9.08
C THR A 27 21.90 31.23 10.25
N ALA A 28 20.62 30.87 10.17
CA ALA A 28 19.64 31.09 11.24
C ALA A 28 19.96 30.27 12.49
N LEU A 29 20.30 28.99 12.31
CA LEU A 29 20.64 28.10 13.42
C LEU A 29 22.04 28.43 13.99
N GLY A 30 23.00 28.78 13.14
CA GLY A 30 24.33 29.24 13.55
C GLY A 30 24.28 30.55 14.33
N ALA A 31 23.45 31.52 13.94
CA ALA A 31 23.24 32.76 14.69
C ALA A 31 22.55 32.51 16.04
N ALA A 32 21.55 31.62 16.08
CA ALA A 32 20.87 31.25 17.33
C ALA A 32 21.79 30.48 18.29
N ALA A 33 22.67 29.61 17.77
CA ALA A 33 23.65 28.81 18.53
C ALA A 33 24.59 29.64 19.40
N MET A 34 24.84 30.90 19.01
CA MET A 34 25.73 31.82 19.73
C MET A 34 25.11 32.37 21.02
N THR A 35 23.84 32.09 21.29
CA THR A 35 23.16 32.45 22.53
C THR A 35 23.12 31.25 23.49
N ALA A 36 23.18 31.48 24.80
CA ALA A 36 23.12 30.41 25.81
C ALA A 36 21.85 29.53 25.69
N ALA A 37 20.74 30.12 25.25
CA ALA A 37 19.48 29.42 24.97
C ALA A 37 19.50 28.62 23.66
N GLY A 38 20.19 29.10 22.61
CA GLY A 38 20.30 28.37 21.34
C GLY A 38 21.34 27.23 21.38
N ALA A 39 22.43 27.38 22.14
CA ALA A 39 23.40 26.31 22.36
C ALA A 39 22.78 25.10 23.10
N THR A 40 21.89 25.38 24.07
CA THR A 40 21.13 24.33 24.78
C THR A 40 20.07 23.69 23.88
N ALA A 41 19.32 24.46 23.08
CA ALA A 41 18.36 23.92 22.12
C ALA A 41 18.99 23.01 21.05
N LEU A 42 20.19 23.34 20.57
CA LEU A 42 20.97 22.50 19.65
C LEU A 42 21.44 21.19 20.26
N SER A 43 21.70 21.19 21.57
CA SER A 43 22.12 20.00 22.32
C SER A 43 20.98 19.00 22.51
N PHE A 44 19.72 19.42 22.33
CA PHE A 44 18.54 18.54 22.30
C PHE A 44 18.11 18.13 20.89
N SER A 45 18.78 18.63 19.84
CA SER A 45 18.49 18.21 18.48
C SER A 45 19.11 16.83 18.24
N SER A 46 18.27 15.79 18.29
CA SER A 46 18.68 14.46 17.84
C SER A 46 18.87 14.49 16.33
N SER A 47 19.93 13.86 15.83
CA SER A 47 20.11 13.63 14.40
C SER A 47 18.92 12.83 13.88
N ALA A 48 18.10 13.46 13.04
CA ALA A 48 17.06 12.74 12.29
C ALA A 48 17.77 11.71 11.40
N SER A 49 17.72 10.46 11.80
CA SER A 49 18.21 9.35 10.98
C SER A 49 17.12 9.02 9.96
N ALA A 50 17.49 8.91 8.69
CA ALA A 50 16.56 8.41 7.68
C ALA A 50 16.19 6.97 8.05
N GLN A 51 14.89 6.66 8.10
CA GLN A 51 14.44 5.28 8.28
C GLN A 51 14.97 4.46 7.10
N THR A 52 15.73 3.41 7.40
CA THR A 52 16.20 2.48 6.36
C THR A 52 15.08 1.47 6.13
N ILE A 53 14.65 1.32 4.87
CA ILE A 53 13.70 0.28 4.49
C ILE A 53 14.40 -1.06 4.58
N THR A 54 13.83 -1.97 5.36
CA THR A 54 14.32 -3.33 5.54
C THR A 54 13.63 -4.30 4.57
N ASP A 55 14.22 -5.47 4.37
CA ASP A 55 13.56 -6.55 3.60
C ASP A 55 12.21 -6.93 4.22
N ALA A 56 12.10 -6.88 5.56
CA ALA A 56 10.85 -7.15 6.25
C ALA A 56 9.77 -6.11 5.93
N ASP A 57 10.13 -4.84 5.70
CA ASP A 57 9.19 -3.80 5.28
C ASP A 57 8.67 -4.08 3.87
N VAL A 58 9.57 -4.47 2.95
CA VAL A 58 9.21 -4.82 1.57
C VAL A 58 8.32 -6.07 1.54
N LEU A 59 8.67 -7.11 2.30
CA LEU A 59 7.89 -8.35 2.37
C LEU A 59 6.54 -8.15 3.07
N ASN A 60 6.44 -7.29 4.08
CA ASN A 60 5.15 -6.93 4.68
C ASN A 60 4.30 -6.07 3.75
N PHE A 61 4.90 -5.22 2.93
CA PHE A 61 4.16 -4.52 1.87
C PHE A 61 3.59 -5.53 0.87
N ALA A 62 4.41 -6.48 0.39
CA ALA A 62 3.94 -7.58 -0.46
C ALA A 62 2.82 -8.39 0.22
N LEU A 63 2.98 -8.76 1.50
CA LEU A 63 1.97 -9.52 2.24
C LEU A 63 0.61 -8.80 2.31
N ASN A 64 0.60 -7.47 2.39
CA ASN A 64 -0.66 -6.71 2.33
C ASN A 64 -1.34 -6.79 0.96
N LEU A 65 -0.57 -6.82 -0.13
CA LEU A 65 -1.10 -7.05 -1.48
C LEU A 65 -1.63 -8.47 -1.62
N GLU A 66 -0.87 -9.46 -1.17
CA GLU A 66 -1.30 -10.87 -1.20
C GLU A 66 -2.58 -11.09 -0.39
N TYR A 67 -2.77 -10.43 0.77
CA TYR A 67 -4.04 -10.51 1.48
C TYR A 67 -5.20 -9.94 0.67
N LEU A 68 -5.02 -8.81 -0.01
CA LEU A 68 -6.06 -8.20 -0.84
C LEU A 68 -6.48 -9.16 -1.96
N GLU A 69 -5.50 -9.70 -2.69
CA GLU A 69 -5.71 -10.59 -3.82
C GLU A 69 -6.30 -11.93 -3.36
N ALA A 70 -5.70 -12.55 -2.34
CA ALA A 70 -6.17 -13.83 -1.82
C ALA A 70 -7.58 -13.74 -1.24
N GLN A 71 -7.94 -12.66 -0.55
CA GLN A 71 -9.31 -12.45 -0.09
C GLN A 71 -10.27 -12.31 -1.27
N PHE A 72 -9.95 -11.42 -2.23
CA PHE A 72 -10.80 -11.20 -3.39
C PHE A 72 -11.04 -12.49 -4.19
N TYR A 73 -9.97 -13.20 -4.57
CA TYR A 73 -10.08 -14.43 -5.35
C TYR A 73 -10.70 -15.58 -4.54
N SER A 74 -10.47 -15.68 -3.24
CA SER A 74 -11.13 -16.70 -2.40
C SER A 74 -12.63 -16.47 -2.35
N TYR A 75 -13.09 -15.22 -2.16
CA TYR A 75 -14.51 -14.90 -2.26
C TYR A 75 -15.05 -15.20 -3.65
N ALA A 76 -14.38 -14.77 -4.71
CA ALA A 76 -14.83 -15.01 -6.09
C ALA A 76 -14.96 -16.50 -6.42
N ALA A 77 -13.96 -17.32 -6.05
CA ALA A 77 -13.90 -18.74 -6.38
C ALA A 77 -14.74 -19.63 -5.45
N TYR A 78 -14.75 -19.34 -4.14
CA TYR A 78 -15.27 -20.23 -3.10
C TYR A 78 -16.41 -19.62 -2.29
N GLY A 79 -16.63 -18.30 -2.36
CA GLY A 79 -17.64 -17.60 -1.56
C GLY A 79 -17.23 -17.32 -0.11
N THR A 80 -16.00 -17.68 0.27
CA THR A 80 -15.46 -17.50 1.61
C THR A 80 -14.06 -16.91 1.54
N GLY A 81 -13.67 -16.15 2.56
CA GLY A 81 -12.30 -15.67 2.70
C GLY A 81 -11.31 -16.74 3.17
N LEU A 82 -10.09 -16.30 3.41
CA LEU A 82 -8.98 -17.01 4.01
C LEU A 82 -9.31 -17.57 5.40
N ASP A 83 -8.60 -18.64 5.76
CA ASP A 83 -8.61 -19.20 7.11
C ASP A 83 -8.05 -18.18 8.13
N ASN A 84 -8.70 -18.07 9.29
CA ASN A 84 -8.30 -17.13 10.35
C ASN A 84 -6.84 -17.32 10.82
N SER A 85 -6.29 -18.53 10.72
CA SER A 85 -4.88 -18.81 11.05
C SER A 85 -3.88 -18.04 10.17
N LEU A 86 -4.31 -17.59 8.99
CA LEU A 86 -3.50 -16.79 8.07
C LEU A 86 -3.61 -15.28 8.32
N LEU A 87 -4.51 -14.82 9.19
CA LEU A 87 -4.88 -13.40 9.26
C LEU A 87 -4.24 -12.66 10.44
N SER A 88 -3.74 -13.36 11.44
CA SER A 88 -3.14 -12.77 12.64
C SER A 88 -1.69 -12.35 12.40
N GLY A 89 -1.15 -11.47 13.23
CA GLY A 89 0.25 -11.04 13.14
C GLY A 89 0.49 -9.80 13.99
N THR A 90 1.53 -9.05 13.66
CA THR A 90 1.79 -7.74 14.29
C THR A 90 0.67 -6.76 13.93
N GLY A 91 0.17 -6.04 14.95
CA GLY A 91 -0.94 -5.09 14.80
C GLY A 91 -2.32 -5.71 15.01
N THR A 92 -3.36 -4.94 14.69
CA THR A 92 -4.75 -5.37 14.84
C THR A 92 -5.23 -6.02 13.56
N GLN A 93 -5.72 -7.26 13.63
CA GLN A 93 -6.36 -7.92 12.50
C GLN A 93 -7.63 -7.17 12.08
N GLY A 94 -7.67 -6.74 10.82
CA GLY A 94 -8.81 -6.10 10.19
C GLY A 94 -9.84 -7.10 9.67
N ALA A 95 -11.10 -6.66 9.66
CA ALA A 95 -12.20 -7.39 9.05
C ALA A 95 -12.21 -7.20 7.53
N VAL A 96 -12.81 -8.16 6.83
CA VAL A 96 -13.09 -8.05 5.39
C VAL A 96 -14.55 -7.70 5.18
N ARG A 97 -14.80 -6.79 4.24
CA ARG A 97 -16.13 -6.29 3.91
C ARG A 97 -16.56 -6.77 2.53
N GLY A 98 -17.76 -7.31 2.45
CA GLY A 98 -18.34 -7.79 1.20
C GLY A 98 -17.70 -9.08 0.71
N GLY A 99 -17.58 -9.21 -0.61
CA GLY A 99 -17.19 -10.44 -1.27
C GLY A 99 -18.36 -11.42 -1.43
N ARG A 100 -18.40 -12.09 -2.58
CA ARG A 100 -19.31 -13.22 -2.82
C ARG A 100 -18.74 -14.12 -3.91
N GLN A 101 -19.26 -15.34 -3.99
CA GLN A 101 -18.94 -16.26 -5.06
C GLN A 101 -19.48 -15.78 -6.40
N VAL A 102 -18.66 -15.90 -7.43
CA VAL A 102 -19.08 -15.71 -8.82
C VAL A 102 -19.83 -16.96 -9.28
N ASN A 103 -20.94 -16.75 -10.00
CA ASN A 103 -21.67 -17.85 -10.62
C ASN A 103 -21.07 -18.19 -12.00
N PHE A 104 -19.87 -18.76 -12.00
CA PHE A 104 -19.16 -19.10 -13.24
C PHE A 104 -19.97 -20.11 -14.09
N THR A 105 -20.34 -19.66 -15.29
CA THR A 105 -21.01 -20.51 -16.29
C THR A 105 -20.02 -21.34 -17.10
N ASP A 106 -18.83 -20.79 -17.35
CA ASP A 106 -17.74 -21.48 -18.04
C ASP A 106 -16.93 -22.34 -17.03
N PRO A 107 -16.85 -23.67 -17.23
CA PRO A 107 -16.11 -24.55 -16.33
C PRO A 107 -14.59 -24.30 -16.32
N ILE A 108 -14.01 -23.81 -17.43
CA ILE A 108 -12.58 -23.51 -17.54
C ILE A 108 -12.25 -22.22 -16.80
N VAL A 109 -13.06 -21.17 -16.97
CA VAL A 109 -12.89 -19.90 -16.21
C VAL A 109 -13.01 -20.18 -14.71
N ARG A 110 -13.96 -21.02 -14.29
CA ARG A 110 -14.08 -21.45 -12.89
C ARG A 110 -12.84 -22.17 -12.40
N GLN A 111 -12.20 -22.99 -13.24
CA GLN A 111 -10.98 -23.70 -12.87
C GLN A 111 -9.82 -22.72 -12.67
N TYR A 112 -9.63 -21.79 -13.60
CA TYR A 112 -8.60 -20.75 -13.46
C TYR A 112 -8.82 -19.86 -12.24
N ALA A 113 -10.06 -19.44 -11.96
CA ALA A 113 -10.35 -18.65 -10.77
C ALA A 113 -9.98 -19.40 -9.47
N ARG A 114 -10.18 -20.73 -9.44
CA ARG A 114 -9.80 -21.56 -8.29
C ARG A 114 -8.29 -21.74 -8.17
N GLU A 115 -7.60 -21.92 -9.29
CA GLU A 115 -6.13 -22.00 -9.36
C GLU A 115 -5.50 -20.71 -8.85
N ILE A 116 -5.92 -19.55 -9.38
CA ILE A 116 -5.46 -18.23 -8.91
C ILE A 116 -5.73 -18.07 -7.42
N ALA A 117 -6.94 -18.38 -6.94
CA ALA A 117 -7.24 -18.30 -5.51
C ALA A 117 -6.31 -19.19 -4.66
N GLN A 118 -5.94 -20.38 -5.14
CA GLN A 118 -5.01 -21.26 -4.42
C GLN A 118 -3.58 -20.73 -4.45
N ASP A 119 -3.15 -20.12 -5.55
CA ASP A 119 -1.83 -19.51 -5.68
C ASP A 119 -1.70 -18.32 -4.73
N GLU A 120 -2.69 -17.43 -4.66
CA GLU A 120 -2.62 -16.30 -3.72
C GLU A 120 -2.68 -16.75 -2.25
N ILE A 121 -3.44 -17.81 -1.94
CA ILE A 121 -3.38 -18.45 -0.61
C ILE A 121 -1.96 -18.98 -0.32
N ALA A 122 -1.30 -19.56 -1.33
CA ALA A 122 0.06 -20.08 -1.20
C ALA A 122 1.07 -18.94 -1.03
N HIS A 123 0.92 -17.81 -1.73
CA HIS A 123 1.74 -16.62 -1.56
C HIS A 123 1.62 -16.04 -0.15
N VAL A 124 0.41 -15.90 0.39
CA VAL A 124 0.21 -15.48 1.80
C VAL A 124 0.96 -16.42 2.75
N LYS A 125 0.83 -17.74 2.58
CA LYS A 125 1.53 -18.72 3.43
C LYS A 125 3.05 -18.60 3.31
N PHE A 126 3.55 -18.43 2.09
CA PHE A 126 4.97 -18.30 1.80
C PHE A 126 5.55 -17.06 2.48
N LEU A 127 4.95 -15.89 2.27
CA LEU A 127 5.40 -14.64 2.87
C LEU A 127 5.32 -14.67 4.39
N ARG A 128 4.23 -15.20 4.96
CA ARG A 128 4.12 -15.37 6.42
C ARG A 128 5.20 -16.29 6.98
N THR A 129 5.55 -17.35 6.26
CA THR A 129 6.66 -18.24 6.64
C THR A 129 8.00 -17.52 6.60
N ALA A 130 8.26 -16.75 5.54
CA ALA A 130 9.50 -15.98 5.39
C ALA A 130 9.65 -14.87 6.44
N LEU A 131 8.54 -14.20 6.79
CA LEU A 131 8.49 -13.11 7.77
C LEU A 131 8.50 -13.62 9.22
N GLY A 132 8.00 -14.83 9.48
CA GLY A 132 7.89 -15.38 10.84
C GLY A 132 7.10 -14.45 11.77
N THR A 133 7.69 -14.07 12.90
CA THR A 133 7.05 -13.15 13.86
C THR A 133 6.91 -11.71 13.36
N ALA A 134 7.61 -11.34 12.29
CA ALA A 134 7.53 -10.01 11.70
C ALA A 134 6.32 -9.84 10.76
N ALA A 135 5.56 -10.91 10.50
CA ALA A 135 4.39 -10.84 9.63
C ALA A 135 3.30 -9.95 10.23
N VAL A 136 2.80 -9.01 9.44
CA VAL A 136 1.67 -8.17 9.85
C VAL A 136 0.35 -8.93 9.81
N ALA A 137 -0.56 -8.55 10.70
CA ALA A 137 -1.95 -8.98 10.63
C ALA A 137 -2.61 -8.41 9.36
N GLN A 138 -3.57 -9.14 8.80
CA GLN A 138 -4.35 -8.66 7.65
C GLN A 138 -4.98 -7.29 7.98
N PRO A 139 -4.90 -6.30 7.09
CA PRO A 139 -5.57 -5.02 7.29
C PRO A 139 -7.08 -5.14 7.06
N VAL A 140 -7.80 -4.03 7.25
CA VAL A 140 -9.20 -3.95 6.80
C VAL A 140 -9.21 -3.97 5.27
N ILE A 141 -9.91 -4.93 4.68
CA ILE A 141 -10.00 -5.11 3.23
C ILE A 141 -11.45 -4.93 2.81
N ASP A 142 -11.70 -4.05 1.84
CA ASP A 142 -13.02 -3.84 1.26
C ASP A 142 -13.07 -4.41 -0.16
N VAL A 143 -13.74 -5.54 -0.29
CA VAL A 143 -14.02 -6.22 -1.56
C VAL A 143 -15.52 -6.21 -1.87
N SER A 144 -16.24 -5.22 -1.32
CA SER A 144 -17.67 -5.01 -1.55
C SER A 144 -17.95 -4.41 -2.93
N VAL A 145 -19.24 -4.33 -3.27
CA VAL A 145 -19.74 -3.86 -4.57
C VAL A 145 -20.59 -2.59 -4.44
N THR A 146 -20.36 -1.80 -3.39
CA THR A 146 -21.09 -0.53 -3.20
C THR A 146 -20.62 0.51 -4.23
N PRO A 147 -21.42 1.54 -4.55
CA PRO A 147 -20.99 2.62 -5.45
C PRO A 147 -19.72 3.36 -5.02
N THR A 148 -19.37 3.29 -3.74
CA THR A 148 -18.17 3.89 -3.13
C THR A 148 -17.07 2.88 -2.82
N SER A 149 -17.23 1.61 -3.20
CA SER A 149 -16.21 0.58 -3.02
C SER A 149 -14.99 0.85 -3.90
N ALA A 150 -13.85 0.20 -3.58
CA ALA A 150 -12.62 0.35 -4.34
C ALA A 150 -12.80 -0.06 -5.82
N PHE A 151 -13.48 -1.19 -6.08
CA PHE A 151 -13.76 -1.65 -7.44
C PHE A 151 -14.66 -0.69 -8.21
N SER A 152 -15.73 -0.16 -7.59
CA SER A 152 -16.56 0.88 -8.21
C SER A 152 -15.78 2.14 -8.52
N THR A 153 -14.95 2.60 -7.58
CA THR A 153 -14.13 3.80 -7.76
C THR A 153 -13.14 3.62 -8.91
N ALA A 154 -12.48 2.47 -8.99
CA ALA A 154 -11.57 2.14 -10.08
C ALA A 154 -12.29 2.04 -11.43
N ALA A 155 -13.43 1.37 -11.49
CA ALA A 155 -14.23 1.24 -12.71
C ALA A 155 -14.78 2.60 -13.19
N GLN A 156 -15.19 3.47 -12.28
CA GLN A 156 -15.62 4.84 -12.58
C GLN A 156 -14.45 5.66 -13.14
N ALA A 157 -13.27 5.59 -12.50
CA ALA A 157 -12.07 6.27 -12.96
C ALA A 157 -11.61 5.78 -14.34
N ALA A 158 -11.81 4.49 -14.64
CA ALA A 158 -11.54 3.88 -15.94
C ALA A 158 -12.63 4.15 -17.00
N GLY A 159 -13.75 4.79 -16.62
CA GLY A 159 -14.88 5.04 -17.53
C GLY A 159 -15.70 3.80 -17.88
N LEU A 160 -15.54 2.69 -17.14
CA LEU A 160 -16.30 1.45 -17.35
C LEU A 160 -17.75 1.57 -16.87
N VAL A 161 -17.99 2.40 -15.86
CA VAL A 161 -19.33 2.72 -15.34
C VAL A 161 -19.45 4.23 -15.06
N PRO A 162 -20.67 4.81 -15.09
CA PRO A 162 -20.87 6.22 -14.73
C PRO A 162 -20.49 6.52 -13.27
N ALA A 163 -20.07 7.75 -13.01
CA ALA A 163 -19.79 8.22 -11.65
C ALA A 163 -20.96 7.95 -10.69
N GLY A 164 -20.66 7.47 -9.48
CA GLY A 164 -21.68 7.11 -8.49
C GLY A 164 -22.44 5.81 -8.77
N THR A 165 -22.01 5.02 -9.76
CA THR A 165 -22.59 3.70 -10.07
C THR A 165 -21.73 2.58 -9.49
N ALA A 166 -22.38 1.52 -8.99
CA ALA A 166 -21.68 0.32 -8.55
C ALA A 166 -21.09 -0.44 -9.74
N PHE A 167 -19.85 -0.89 -9.61
CA PHE A 167 -19.27 -1.94 -10.44
C PHE A 167 -19.22 -3.23 -9.66
N ASP A 168 -19.63 -4.31 -10.31
CA ASP A 168 -19.70 -5.62 -9.69
C ASP A 168 -18.65 -6.55 -10.32
N PRO A 169 -17.50 -6.76 -9.63
CA PRO A 169 -16.45 -7.66 -10.12
C PRO A 169 -16.85 -9.14 -10.01
N TYR A 170 -18.03 -9.47 -9.45
CA TYR A 170 -18.51 -10.85 -9.27
C TYR A 170 -19.72 -11.18 -10.17
N ALA A 171 -19.95 -10.40 -11.22
CA ALA A 171 -21.14 -10.52 -12.07
C ALA A 171 -21.09 -11.72 -13.04
N SER A 172 -19.90 -12.21 -13.40
CA SER A 172 -19.71 -13.25 -14.43
C SER A 172 -18.43 -14.04 -14.23
#